data_AF-A0A059X071-F1
#
_entry.id   AF-A0A059X071-F1
#
_cell.length_a   1.000
_cell.length_b   1.000
_cell.length_c   1.000
_cell.angle_alpha   90.00
_cell.angle_beta   90.00
_cell.angle_gamma   90.00
#
_symmetry.space_group_name_H-M   'P 1'
#
loop_
_entity.id
_entity.type
_entity.pdbx_description
1 polymer ?
#
loop_
_entity_poly.entity_id
_entity_poly.type
_entity_poly.pdbx_seq_one_letter_code
_entity_poly.pdbx_strand_id
1 'polypeptide(L)'
;MISTNAGGTNVLRYGMTRQLVLGLEVVLSNGEIVDGLRHLRKDNADYDWKQLFIGSEGTLGVVTSAVLRLVPQPTHRATALLACPSPKAALMLLARSQDTLGETITAFELISAFSFGLVAKHFKRALPIDAAPWFVLLEVSSSLGGICEAMEEMLAEAFEANEATDGVIAETEAQRLSIWALREHITEAEQREAEALSTTSPCQ
;
A
#
# COMPACT_ATOMS: atom_id res chain seq x y z
N MET A 1 1.87 6.41 13.63
CA MET A 1 1.49 5.05 13.15
C MET A 1 0.65 4.29 14.16
N ILE A 2 1.14 4.02 15.37
CA ILE A 2 0.40 3.24 16.38
C ILE A 2 -0.88 3.95 16.83
N SER A 3 -0.80 5.21 17.25
CA SER A 3 -1.96 5.96 17.73
C SER A 3 -3.05 6.17 16.69
N THR A 4 -2.72 6.12 15.39
CA THR A 4 -3.68 6.26 14.28
C THR A 4 -4.06 4.92 13.66
N ASN A 5 -3.53 3.79 14.18
CA ASN A 5 -3.59 2.47 13.56
C ASN A 5 -3.32 2.53 12.03
N ALA A 6 -2.21 3.15 11.64
CA ALA A 6 -1.93 3.42 10.24
C ALA A 6 -1.91 2.13 9.39
N GLY A 7 -2.50 2.21 8.20
CA GLY A 7 -2.26 1.31 7.09
C GLY A 7 -1.24 1.91 6.12
N GLY A 8 -0.84 1.12 5.13
CA GLY A 8 0.02 1.55 4.02
C GLY A 8 -0.18 0.65 2.82
N THR A 9 0.57 0.89 1.75
CA THR A 9 0.47 0.12 0.50
C THR A 9 0.73 -1.38 0.69
N ASN A 10 1.51 -1.74 1.73
CA ASN A 10 1.81 -3.13 2.08
C ASN A 10 0.81 -3.80 3.04
N VAL A 11 -0.35 -3.18 3.28
CA VAL A 11 -1.37 -3.68 4.22
C VAL A 11 -1.91 -5.04 3.81
N LEU A 12 -2.00 -5.32 2.50
CA LEU A 12 -2.47 -6.61 1.97
C LEU A 12 -1.60 -7.76 2.49
N ARG A 13 -0.29 -7.54 2.62
CA ARG A 13 0.65 -8.57 3.07
C ARG A 13 0.85 -8.60 4.58
N TYR A 14 1.04 -7.45 5.20
CA TYR A 14 1.53 -7.36 6.58
C TYR A 14 0.45 -6.96 7.59
N GLY A 15 -0.71 -6.53 7.09
CA GLY A 15 -1.79 -6.02 7.90
C GLY A 15 -1.61 -4.57 8.35
N MET A 16 -2.57 -4.09 9.13
CA MET A 16 -2.54 -2.78 9.76
C MET A 16 -1.47 -2.73 10.85
N THR A 17 -1.08 -1.52 11.28
CA THR A 17 -0.09 -1.33 12.38
C THR A 17 -0.40 -2.21 13.60
N ARG A 18 -1.68 -2.36 13.99
CA ARG A 18 -2.07 -3.20 15.14
C ARG A 18 -1.63 -4.67 15.07
N GLN A 19 -1.49 -5.23 13.86
CA GLN A 19 -1.04 -6.61 13.66
C GLN A 19 0.48 -6.76 13.80
N LEU A 20 1.20 -5.64 13.84
CA LEU A 20 2.64 -5.58 14.02
C LEU A 20 3.03 -5.26 15.46
N VAL A 21 2.12 -4.76 16.30
CA VAL A 21 2.41 -4.44 17.70
C VAL A 21 2.30 -5.69 18.58
N LEU A 22 3.40 -6.06 19.24
CA LEU A 22 3.47 -7.15 20.22
C LEU A 22 3.24 -6.66 21.66
N GLY A 23 3.75 -5.46 21.97
CA GLY A 23 3.63 -4.86 23.30
C GLY A 23 3.73 -3.34 23.24
N LEU A 24 3.19 -2.65 24.26
CA LEU A 24 3.23 -1.21 24.40
C LEU A 24 3.63 -0.81 25.81
N GLU A 25 4.24 0.36 25.94
CA GLU A 25 4.34 1.13 27.18
C GLU A 25 3.52 2.41 26.97
N VAL A 26 2.66 2.73 27.94
CA VAL A 26 1.76 3.89 27.85
C VAL A 26 1.76 4.67 29.16
N VAL A 27 1.85 5.99 29.04
CA VAL A 27 1.62 6.93 30.15
C VAL A 27 0.16 7.38 30.14
N LEU A 28 -0.57 7.11 31.22
CA LEU A 28 -1.96 7.54 31.40
C LEU A 28 -2.06 9.02 31.81
N SER A 29 -3.26 9.57 31.78
CA SER A 29 -3.51 10.98 32.13
C SER A 29 -3.21 11.35 33.59
N ASN A 30 -3.23 10.37 34.50
CA ASN A 30 -2.82 10.51 35.90
C ASN A 30 -1.29 10.38 36.10
N GLY A 31 -0.51 10.17 35.04
CA GLY A 31 0.94 9.96 35.08
C GLY A 31 1.36 8.52 35.37
N GLU A 32 0.42 7.59 35.55
CA GLU A 32 0.71 6.17 35.73
C GLU A 32 1.31 5.56 34.45
N ILE A 33 2.32 4.71 34.61
CA ILE A 33 2.95 3.99 33.51
C ILE A 33 2.37 2.56 33.48
N VAL A 34 1.74 2.22 32.37
CA VAL A 34 1.30 0.85 32.06
C VAL A 34 2.35 0.21 31.15
N ASP A 35 3.10 -0.75 31.69
CA ASP A 35 4.11 -1.50 30.95
C ASP A 35 3.60 -2.88 30.52
N GLY A 36 3.57 -3.09 29.20
CA GLY A 36 3.34 -4.39 28.58
C GLY A 36 4.27 -4.62 27.41
N LEU A 37 5.55 -4.28 27.54
CA LEU A 37 6.59 -4.55 26.54
C LEU A 37 6.92 -6.06 26.47
N ARG A 38 5.98 -6.83 25.94
CA ARG A 38 6.09 -8.28 25.75
C ARG A 38 6.64 -8.59 24.36
N HIS A 39 7.58 -9.53 24.31
CA HIS A 39 8.26 -9.95 23.07
C HIS A 39 7.70 -11.25 22.49
N LEU A 40 6.67 -11.81 23.13
CA LEU A 40 6.07 -13.07 22.74
C LEU A 40 5.16 -12.88 21.52
N ARG A 41 5.32 -13.76 20.52
CA ARG A 41 4.44 -13.77 19.34
C ARG A 41 3.03 -14.28 19.66
N LYS A 42 2.91 -15.15 20.65
CA LYS A 42 1.64 -15.67 21.17
C LYS A 42 1.64 -15.43 22.66
N ASP A 43 0.69 -14.62 23.10
CA ASP A 43 0.44 -14.35 24.50
C ASP A 43 -1.07 -14.20 24.69
N ASN A 44 -1.63 -15.11 25.48
CA ASN A 44 -3.06 -15.19 25.76
C ASN A 44 -3.33 -14.93 27.25
N ALA A 45 -2.35 -14.40 27.99
CA ALA A 45 -2.53 -14.03 29.38
C ALA A 45 -3.32 -12.72 29.46
N ASP A 46 -4.48 -12.80 30.11
CA ASP A 46 -5.40 -11.70 30.36
C ASP A 46 -5.95 -11.03 29.09
N TYR A 47 -6.46 -9.81 29.25
CA TYR A 47 -6.97 -9.01 28.13
C TYR A 47 -5.82 -8.46 27.29
N ASP A 48 -6.05 -8.38 25.97
CA ASP A 48 -5.14 -7.71 25.06
C ASP A 48 -5.31 -6.18 25.13
N TRP A 49 -5.00 -5.60 26.29
CA TRP A 49 -5.25 -4.18 26.61
C TRP A 49 -4.54 -3.22 25.66
N LYS A 50 -3.40 -3.62 25.07
CA LYS A 50 -2.63 -2.78 24.14
C LYS A 50 -3.50 -2.34 22.95
N GLN A 51 -4.48 -3.16 22.56
CA GLN A 51 -5.38 -2.87 21.46
C GLN A 51 -6.28 -1.66 21.69
N LEU A 52 -6.54 -1.27 22.95
CA LEU A 52 -7.31 -0.06 23.27
C LEU A 52 -6.54 1.21 22.89
N PHE A 53 -5.20 1.18 22.98
CA PHE A 53 -4.36 2.34 22.71
C PHE A 53 -3.99 2.48 21.23
N ILE A 54 -4.01 1.39 20.46
CA ILE A 54 -3.73 1.40 19.03
C ILE A 54 -4.96 1.97 18.29
N GLY A 55 -4.79 3.10 17.62
CA GLY A 55 -5.92 3.83 17.01
C GLY A 55 -6.65 4.78 17.98
N SER A 56 -6.14 4.97 19.21
CA SER A 56 -6.75 5.89 20.20
C SER A 56 -6.50 7.37 19.94
N GLU A 57 -5.62 7.70 19.00
CA GLU A 57 -5.18 9.06 18.68
C GLU A 57 -4.64 9.84 19.89
N GLY A 58 -4.16 9.13 20.91
CA GLY A 58 -3.62 9.71 22.14
C GLY A 58 -4.68 10.10 23.18
N THR A 59 -5.96 9.84 22.92
CA THR A 59 -7.06 10.23 23.82
C THR A 59 -7.12 9.41 25.12
N LEU A 60 -6.54 8.21 25.11
CA LEU A 60 -6.52 7.29 26.26
C LEU A 60 -5.19 7.29 27.02
N GLY A 61 -4.14 7.86 26.45
CA GLY A 61 -2.79 7.86 27.00
C GLY A 61 -1.74 8.10 25.92
N VAL A 62 -0.51 8.35 26.36
CA VAL A 62 0.63 8.62 25.49
C VAL A 62 1.48 7.36 25.38
N VAL A 63 1.55 6.76 24.18
CA VAL A 63 2.43 5.64 23.90
C VAL A 63 3.89 6.12 23.92
N THR A 64 4.72 5.56 24.78
CA THR A 64 6.14 5.94 24.95
C THR A 64 7.09 4.92 24.35
N SER A 65 6.75 3.63 24.41
CA SER A 65 7.56 2.54 23.85
C SER A 65 6.68 1.49 23.18
N ALA A 66 7.24 0.74 22.23
CA ALA A 66 6.54 -0.33 21.54
C ALA A 66 7.48 -1.48 21.16
N VAL A 67 6.99 -2.72 21.27
CA VAL A 67 7.63 -3.91 20.71
C VAL A 67 6.93 -4.28 19.42
N LEU A 68 7.67 -4.36 18.32
CA LEU A 68 7.13 -4.64 16.98
C LEU A 68 7.59 -6.00 16.46
N ARG A 69 6.68 -6.68 15.77
CA ARG A 69 6.97 -7.87 14.98
C ARG A 69 7.70 -7.46 13.71
N LEU A 70 8.87 -8.05 13.49
CA LEU A 70 9.58 -7.96 12.22
C LEU A 70 9.21 -9.14 11.31
N VAL A 71 9.35 -8.92 10.01
CA VAL A 71 9.19 -9.93 8.96
C VAL A 71 10.52 -10.10 8.22
N PRO A 72 10.84 -11.31 7.72
CA PRO A 72 12.00 -11.51 6.87
C PRO A 72 11.96 -10.58 5.64
N GLN A 73 13.11 -10.08 5.23
CA GLN A 73 13.23 -9.30 4.01
C GLN A 73 13.02 -10.23 2.80
N PRO A 74 12.05 -9.95 1.90
CA PRO A 74 11.89 -10.71 0.67
C PRO A 74 13.14 -10.58 -0.22
N THR A 75 13.51 -11.67 -0.89
CA THR A 75 14.69 -11.73 -1.77
C THR A 75 14.32 -11.62 -3.26
N HIS A 76 13.05 -11.85 -3.60
CA HIS A 76 12.49 -11.73 -4.93
C HIS A 76 11.31 -10.78 -4.92
N ARG A 77 11.17 -10.00 -5.99
CA ARG A 77 10.12 -9.01 -6.16
C ARG A 77 9.83 -8.82 -7.64
N ALA A 78 8.57 -8.61 -7.98
CA ALA A 78 8.14 -8.18 -9.30
C ALA A 78 7.09 -7.08 -9.16
N THR A 79 7.13 -6.10 -10.06
CA THR A 79 6.26 -4.92 -10.03
C THR A 79 5.72 -4.68 -11.43
N ALA A 80 4.41 -4.56 -11.54
CA ALA A 80 3.72 -4.30 -12.80
C ALA A 80 2.83 -3.06 -12.70
N LEU A 81 2.78 -2.28 -13.78
CA LEU A 81 1.76 -1.27 -13.99
C LEU A 81 0.88 -1.72 -15.16
N LEU A 82 -0.43 -1.77 -14.94
CA LEU A 82 -1.39 -2.37 -15.86
C LEU A 82 -2.47 -1.35 -16.20
N ALA A 83 -2.84 -1.25 -17.46
CA ALA A 83 -4.00 -0.51 -17.93
C ALA A 83 -5.24 -1.39 -17.80
N CYS A 84 -6.28 -0.88 -17.14
CA CYS A 84 -7.55 -1.57 -16.94
C CYS A 84 -8.70 -0.77 -17.59
N PRO A 85 -9.66 -1.43 -18.25
CA PRO A 85 -10.78 -0.75 -18.90
C PRO A 85 -11.83 -0.23 -17.90
N SER A 86 -11.88 -0.79 -16.68
CA SER A 86 -12.84 -0.38 -15.64
C SER A 86 -12.39 -0.83 -14.24
N PRO A 87 -12.98 -0.28 -13.16
CA PRO A 87 -12.75 -0.79 -11.80
C PRO A 87 -13.22 -2.24 -11.63
N LYS A 88 -14.27 -2.64 -12.38
CA LYS A 88 -14.74 -4.03 -12.38
C LYS A 88 -13.67 -4.98 -12.94
N ALA A 89 -13.01 -4.59 -14.02
CA ALA A 89 -11.90 -5.36 -14.58
C ALA A 89 -10.71 -5.45 -13.60
N ALA A 90 -10.38 -4.35 -12.93
CA ALA A 90 -9.37 -4.35 -11.87
C ALA A 90 -9.72 -5.28 -10.68
N LEU A 91 -11.00 -5.40 -10.32
CA LEU A 91 -11.44 -6.36 -9.29
C LEU A 91 -11.29 -7.81 -9.76
N MET A 92 -11.58 -8.11 -11.03
CA MET A 92 -11.36 -9.45 -11.60
C MET A 92 -9.86 -9.78 -11.61
N LEU A 93 -9.02 -8.81 -12.01
CA LEU A 93 -7.57 -8.93 -11.95
C LEU A 93 -7.05 -9.14 -10.52
N LEU A 94 -7.63 -8.47 -9.52
CA LEU A 94 -7.29 -8.70 -8.11
C LEU A 94 -7.62 -10.14 -7.69
N ALA A 95 -8.82 -10.63 -8.02
CA ALA A 95 -9.22 -11.99 -7.70
C ALA A 95 -8.29 -13.02 -8.34
N ARG A 96 -7.98 -12.87 -9.63
CA ARG A 96 -6.99 -13.72 -10.33
C ARG A 96 -5.62 -13.65 -9.69
N SER A 97 -5.14 -12.45 -9.37
CA SER A 97 -3.86 -12.27 -8.69
C SER A 97 -3.86 -13.02 -7.35
N GLN A 98 -4.95 -12.96 -6.59
CA GLN A 98 -5.09 -13.67 -5.32
C GLN A 98 -5.13 -15.20 -5.50
N ASP A 99 -5.76 -15.70 -6.56
CA ASP A 99 -5.81 -17.13 -6.84
C ASP A 99 -4.43 -17.68 -7.26
N THR A 100 -3.67 -16.92 -8.04
CA THR A 100 -2.37 -17.38 -8.58
C THR A 100 -1.17 -17.03 -7.71
N LEU A 101 -1.10 -15.78 -7.24
CA LEU A 101 0.05 -15.22 -6.50
C LEU A 101 -0.19 -15.22 -4.99
N GLY A 102 -1.47 -15.25 -4.58
CA GLY A 102 -1.91 -15.38 -3.21
C GLY A 102 -1.24 -14.42 -2.25
N GLU A 103 -0.70 -14.99 -1.19
CA GLU A 103 -0.05 -14.28 -0.11
C GLU A 103 1.22 -13.52 -0.53
N THR A 104 1.74 -13.67 -1.74
CA THR A 104 2.92 -12.90 -2.18
C THR A 104 2.58 -11.47 -2.59
N ILE A 105 1.30 -11.14 -2.79
CA ILE A 105 0.84 -9.79 -3.12
C ILE A 105 1.17 -8.85 -1.98
N THR A 106 2.09 -7.93 -2.25
CA THR A 106 2.47 -6.86 -1.33
C THR A 106 1.68 -5.59 -1.55
N ALA A 107 1.40 -5.21 -2.80
CA ALA A 107 0.59 -4.04 -3.11
C ALA A 107 -0.34 -4.30 -4.30
N PHE A 108 -1.52 -3.71 -4.24
CA PHE A 108 -2.49 -3.66 -5.35
C PHE A 108 -3.22 -2.32 -5.28
N GLU A 109 -2.76 -1.34 -6.05
CA GLU A 109 -3.28 0.03 -6.01
C GLU A 109 -4.08 0.32 -7.28
N LEU A 110 -5.38 0.60 -7.13
CA LEU A 110 -6.21 1.10 -8.22
C LEU A 110 -6.03 2.62 -8.36
N ILE A 111 -5.71 3.08 -9.56
CA ILE A 111 -5.39 4.48 -9.84
C ILE A 111 -6.24 4.95 -11.02
N SER A 112 -6.85 6.13 -10.88
CA SER A 112 -7.64 6.72 -11.96
C SER A 112 -6.76 7.43 -12.99
N ALA A 113 -7.22 7.51 -14.24
CA ALA A 113 -6.58 8.34 -15.26
C ALA A 113 -6.46 9.81 -14.83
N PHE A 114 -7.44 10.31 -14.07
CA PHE A 114 -7.42 11.67 -13.54
C PHE A 114 -6.21 11.89 -12.62
N SER A 115 -5.99 10.99 -11.65
CA SER A 115 -4.87 11.08 -10.72
C SER A 115 -3.52 11.06 -11.45
N PHE A 116 -3.34 10.16 -12.42
CA PHE A 116 -2.12 10.16 -13.25
C PHE A 116 -2.00 11.38 -14.16
N GLY A 117 -3.11 11.93 -14.63
CA GLY A 117 -3.13 13.21 -15.35
C GLY A 117 -2.57 14.36 -14.50
N LEU A 118 -2.92 14.41 -13.21
CA LEU A 118 -2.36 15.39 -12.28
C LEU A 118 -0.86 15.17 -12.05
N VAL A 119 -0.42 13.93 -11.89
CA VAL A 119 1.01 13.61 -11.76
C VAL A 119 1.78 14.04 -13.00
N ALA A 120 1.27 13.75 -14.21
CA ALA A 120 1.88 14.20 -15.46
C ALA A 120 1.93 15.74 -15.55
N LYS A 121 0.86 16.43 -15.15
CA LYS A 121 0.78 17.90 -15.14
C LYS A 121 1.82 18.54 -14.21
N HIS A 122 1.90 18.08 -12.97
CA HIS A 122 2.67 18.72 -11.89
C HIS A 122 4.11 18.21 -11.73
N PHE A 123 4.38 16.96 -12.12
CA PHE A 123 5.69 16.32 -11.99
C PHE A 123 6.37 16.01 -13.33
N LYS A 124 5.71 16.30 -14.46
CA LYS A 124 6.23 16.06 -15.83
C LYS A 124 6.66 14.61 -16.05
N ARG A 125 5.96 13.67 -15.42
CA ARG A 125 6.24 12.24 -15.49
C ARG A 125 5.27 11.57 -16.46
N ALA A 126 5.79 10.99 -17.53
CA ALA A 126 5.01 10.22 -18.48
C ALA A 126 4.70 8.82 -17.94
N LEU A 127 3.57 8.26 -18.36
CA LEU A 127 3.26 6.86 -18.13
C LEU A 127 4.09 5.98 -19.08
N PRO A 128 4.57 4.82 -18.62
CA PRO A 128 5.33 3.88 -19.45
C PRO A 128 4.44 2.99 -20.35
N ILE A 129 3.12 3.19 -20.31
CA ILE A 129 2.09 2.41 -21.01
C ILE A 129 1.03 3.36 -21.58
N ASP A 130 0.17 2.83 -22.44
CA ASP A 130 -0.87 3.60 -23.09
C ASP A 130 -1.91 4.17 -22.11
N ALA A 131 -2.59 5.24 -22.54
CA ALA A 131 -3.64 5.86 -21.76
C ALA A 131 -4.86 4.94 -21.62
N ALA A 132 -5.33 4.76 -20.39
CA ALA A 132 -6.49 3.98 -20.04
C ALA A 132 -7.32 4.72 -18.97
N PRO A 133 -8.62 4.40 -18.79
CA PRO A 133 -9.44 5.05 -17.78
C PRO A 133 -9.00 4.70 -16.34
N TRP A 134 -8.42 3.52 -16.16
CA TRP A 134 -7.94 3.00 -14.88
C TRP A 134 -6.62 2.29 -15.03
N PHE A 135 -5.85 2.27 -13.95
CA PHE A 135 -4.57 1.63 -13.86
C PHE A 135 -4.46 0.82 -12.57
N VAL A 136 -3.71 -0.27 -12.60
CA VAL A 136 -3.37 -1.06 -11.42
C VAL A 136 -1.85 -1.09 -11.27
N LEU A 137 -1.36 -0.71 -10.09
CA LEU A 137 0.01 -0.99 -9.67
C LEU A 137 0.00 -2.24 -8.79
N LEU A 138 0.57 -3.33 -9.31
CA LEU A 138 0.72 -4.60 -8.62
C LEU A 138 2.19 -4.78 -8.22
N GLU A 139 2.45 -5.11 -6.96
CA GLU A 139 3.76 -5.56 -6.51
C GLU A 139 3.63 -6.85 -5.71
N VAL A 140 4.43 -7.84 -6.08
CA VAL A 140 4.57 -9.12 -5.37
C VAL A 140 5.98 -9.25 -4.80
N SER A 141 6.08 -9.85 -3.61
CA SER A 141 7.36 -10.10 -2.94
C SER A 141 7.39 -11.49 -2.31
N SER A 142 8.51 -12.20 -2.50
CA SER A 142 8.70 -13.56 -2.00
C SER A 142 10.14 -13.80 -1.53
N SER A 143 10.32 -14.71 -0.57
CA SER A 143 11.63 -15.27 -0.24
C SER A 143 11.97 -16.51 -1.07
N LEU A 144 11.00 -17.02 -1.84
CA LEU A 144 11.18 -18.08 -2.83
C LEU A 144 11.27 -17.46 -4.23
N GLY A 145 12.09 -18.06 -5.10
CA GLY A 145 12.14 -17.69 -6.51
C GLY A 145 10.85 -18.06 -7.27
N GLY A 146 10.81 -17.77 -8.56
CA GLY A 146 9.68 -18.11 -9.44
C GLY A 146 8.54 -17.09 -9.46
N ILE A 147 8.63 -16.01 -8.68
CA ILE A 147 7.52 -15.06 -8.56
C ILE A 147 7.37 -14.14 -9.78
N CYS A 148 8.46 -13.90 -10.51
CA CYS A 148 8.42 -13.13 -11.75
C CYS A 148 7.67 -13.91 -12.83
N GLU A 149 8.04 -15.17 -13.01
CA GLU A 149 7.43 -16.10 -13.96
C GLU A 149 5.94 -16.31 -13.64
N ALA A 150 5.60 -16.53 -12.37
CA ALA A 150 4.21 -16.65 -11.93
C ALA A 150 3.40 -15.38 -12.21
N MET A 151 4.00 -14.19 -12.07
CA MET A 151 3.34 -12.93 -12.40
C MET A 151 3.13 -12.80 -13.91
N GLU A 152 4.11 -13.15 -14.72
CA GLU A 152 3.99 -13.14 -16.19
C GLU A 152 2.90 -14.08 -16.70
N GLU A 153 2.85 -15.31 -16.18
CA GLU A 153 1.81 -16.29 -16.51
C GLU A 153 0.41 -15.78 -16.13
N MET A 154 0.27 -15.24 -14.91
CA MET A 154 -1.00 -14.65 -14.44
C MET A 154 -1.45 -13.48 -15.33
N LEU A 155 -0.52 -12.62 -15.73
CA LEU A 155 -0.82 -11.47 -16.57
C LEU A 155 -1.21 -11.88 -17.99
N ALA A 156 -0.59 -12.92 -18.55
CA ALA A 156 -0.99 -13.44 -19.86
C ALA A 156 -2.47 -13.84 -19.87
N GLU A 157 -2.94 -14.57 -18.85
CA GLU A 157 -4.35 -14.91 -18.72
C GLU A 157 -5.25 -13.68 -18.49
N ALA A 158 -4.78 -12.70 -17.72
CA ALA A 158 -5.52 -11.47 -17.47
C ALA A 158 -5.73 -10.65 -18.76
N PHE A 159 -4.73 -10.63 -19.66
CA PHE A 159 -4.86 -10.02 -20.98
C PHE A 159 -5.87 -10.76 -21.86
N GLU A 160 -5.81 -12.09 -21.90
CA GLU A 160 -6.79 -12.91 -22.64
C GLU A 160 -8.23 -12.68 -22.15
N ALA A 161 -8.41 -12.52 -20.83
CA ALA A 161 -9.68 -12.24 -20.20
C ALA A 161 -10.16 -10.77 -20.33
N ASN A 162 -9.37 -9.89 -20.94
CA ASN A 162 -9.61 -8.43 -21.02
C ASN A 162 -9.74 -7.76 -19.64
N GLU A 163 -9.06 -8.30 -18.63
CA GLU A 163 -8.96 -7.70 -17.30
C GLU A 163 -7.92 -6.57 -17.27
N ALA A 164 -6.86 -6.73 -18.07
CA ALA A 164 -5.90 -5.70 -18.43
C ALA A 164 -5.83 -5.57 -19.96
N THR A 165 -5.48 -4.38 -20.47
CA THR A 165 -5.41 -4.09 -21.92
C THR A 165 -4.02 -3.71 -22.39
N ASP A 166 -3.19 -3.17 -21.50
CA ASP A 166 -1.76 -2.93 -21.71
C ASP A 166 -1.05 -3.06 -20.36
N GLY A 167 0.27 -3.23 -20.36
CA GLY A 167 1.02 -3.35 -19.13
C GLY A 167 2.53 -3.42 -19.30
N VAL A 168 3.24 -3.02 -18.26
CA VAL A 168 4.69 -3.11 -18.18
C VAL A 168 5.10 -3.77 -16.87
N ILE A 169 6.09 -4.66 -16.94
CA ILE A 169 6.78 -5.24 -15.79
C ILE A 169 8.12 -4.53 -15.64
N ALA A 170 8.48 -4.15 -14.42
CA ALA A 170 9.80 -3.59 -14.15
C ALA A 170 10.88 -4.69 -14.23
N GLU A 171 11.85 -4.52 -15.12
CA GLU A 171 13.02 -5.40 -15.28
C GLU A 171 14.19 -4.96 -14.40
N THR A 172 14.17 -3.72 -13.92
CA THR A 172 15.22 -3.13 -13.09
C THR A 172 14.66 -2.40 -11.87
N GLU A 173 15.47 -2.27 -10.81
CA GLU A 173 15.09 -1.50 -9.63
C GLU A 173 14.80 -0.01 -9.97
N ALA A 174 15.51 0.54 -10.96
CA ALA A 174 15.26 1.91 -11.43
C ALA A 174 13.88 2.06 -12.08
N GLN A 175 13.46 1.11 -12.92
CA GLN A 175 12.11 1.08 -13.49
C GLN A 175 11.06 0.87 -12.40
N ARG A 176 11.33 -0.01 -11.44
CA ARG A 176 10.45 -0.27 -10.29
C ARG A 176 10.17 1.01 -9.50
N LEU A 177 11.23 1.70 -9.08
CA LEU A 177 11.14 2.98 -8.37
C LEU A 177 10.44 4.03 -9.24
N SER A 178 10.65 3.99 -10.55
CA SER A 178 9.99 4.92 -11.46
C SER A 178 8.48 4.75 -11.53
N ILE A 179 8.02 3.49 -11.54
CA ILE A 179 6.60 3.14 -11.49
C ILE A 179 6.00 3.53 -10.14
N TRP A 180 6.66 3.21 -9.02
CA TRP A 180 6.18 3.59 -7.69
C TRP A 180 6.04 5.09 -7.49
N ALA A 181 6.99 5.87 -8.01
CA ALA A 181 6.93 7.32 -7.92
C ALA A 181 5.68 7.90 -8.59
N LEU A 182 5.11 7.26 -9.63
CA LEU A 182 3.82 7.69 -10.19
C LEU A 182 2.71 7.63 -9.15
N ARG A 183 2.69 6.58 -8.32
CA ARG A 183 1.69 6.39 -7.25
C ARG A 183 1.96 7.28 -6.04
N GLU A 184 3.22 7.43 -5.64
CA GLU A 184 3.62 8.21 -4.46
C GLU A 184 3.38 9.71 -4.64
N HIS A 185 3.50 10.23 -5.87
CA HIS A 185 3.26 11.65 -6.16
C HIS A 185 1.79 12.04 -6.29
N ILE A 186 0.84 11.10 -6.25
CA ILE A 186 -0.59 11.42 -6.46
C ILE A 186 -1.09 12.44 -5.43
N THR A 187 -0.86 12.20 -4.14
CA THR A 187 -1.36 13.07 -3.06
C THR A 187 -0.79 14.49 -3.18
N GLU A 188 0.50 14.61 -3.51
CA GLU A 188 1.14 15.92 -3.70
C GLU A 188 0.63 16.61 -4.98
N ALA A 189 0.36 15.86 -6.05
CA ALA A 189 -0.23 16.40 -7.28
C ALA A 189 -1.65 16.93 -7.05
N GLU A 190 -2.46 16.21 -6.28
CA GLU A 190 -3.82 16.61 -5.89
C GLU A 190 -3.81 17.87 -5.02
N GLN A 191 -2.87 17.96 -4.07
CA GLN A 191 -2.70 19.17 -3.26
C GLN A 191 -2.34 20.39 -4.12
N ARG A 192 -1.34 20.26 -5.02
CA ARG A 192 -0.94 21.34 -5.93
C ARG A 192 -2.09 21.77 -6.86
N GLU A 193 -2.92 20.84 -7.29
CA GLU A 193 -4.11 21.15 -8.09
C GLU A 193 -5.13 21.95 -7.28
N ALA A 194 -5.41 21.54 -6.04
CA ALA A 194 -6.34 22.27 -5.17
C ALA A 194 -5.86 23.71 -4.90
N GLU A 195 -4.57 23.90 -4.65
CA GLU A 195 -3.96 25.23 -4.47
C GLU A 195 -4.08 26.09 -5.74
N ALA A 196 -3.84 25.53 -6.93
CA ALA A 196 -4.00 26.23 -8.21
C ALA A 196 -5.46 26.66 -8.48
N LEU A 197 -6.43 25.85 -8.08
CA LEU A 197 -7.86 26.19 -8.18
C LEU A 197 -8.28 27.27 -7.17
N SER A 198 -7.72 27.24 -5.96
CA SER A 198 -8.01 28.25 -4.93
C SER A 198 -7.47 29.65 -5.28
N THR A 199 -6.36 29.73 -6.01
CA THR A 199 -5.73 30.98 -6.43
C THR A 199 -6.37 31.60 -7.68
N THR A 200 -7.23 30.86 -8.39
CA THR A 200 -7.90 31.30 -9.63
C THR A 200 -9.35 31.74 -9.44
N SER A 201 -9.86 31.77 -8.20
CA SER A 201 -11.18 32.37 -7.88
C SER A 201 -11.03 33.85 -7.51
N PRO A 202 -11.30 34.81 -8.43
CA PRO A 202 -11.55 36.18 -8.00
C PRO A 202 -12.84 36.19 -7.20
N CYS A 203 -12.78 36.78 -6.00
CA CYS A 203 -13.95 37.15 -5.23
C CYS A 203 -14.87 37.99 -6.14
N GLN A 204 -16.02 37.44 -6.52
CA GLN A 204 -17.15 38.19 -7.08
C GLN A 204 -18.17 38.43 -5.96
#